data_AF-A0AAT9TAG3-F1
#
_entry.id   AF-A0AAT9TAG3-F1
#
_cell.length_a   1.000
_cell.length_b   1.000
_cell.length_c   1.000
_cell.angle_alpha   90.00
_cell.angle_beta   90.00
_cell.angle_gamma   90.00
#
_symmetry.space_group_name_H-M   'P 1'
#
loop_
_entity.id
_entity.type
_entity.pdbx_description
1 polymer ?
#
loop_
_entity_poly.entity_id
_entity_poly.type
_entity_poly.pdbx_seq_one_letter_code
_entity_poly.pdbx_strand_id
1 'polypeptide(L)'
;MTAQHASREPSGPETAAAMDVTPFKPSLVRVVFRTVTPMHISRQAAWAAASVTRTVLAEIIDGARGAAAHEARKKLLPRDLLSAIDRNVELEVGVKWYDHSPTFHGLTGVLYDADGAMVAAGKRSRSRRPSALVGAHRFEAGVKKILRSQVATATPAMVRDLDGIASTFLTDLARDAATIVREGAGNRFGTVTLAESDESAPPPLLMDPLRTPSARRGGTRTIGRDDVLAAATVQLFGCNLRQRALTEAHRAAQKKPAGQE
;
A
#
# COMPACT_ATOMS: atom_id res chain seq x y z
N MET A 1 -14.04 9.90 -63.85
CA MET A 1 -15.05 10.57 -63.01
C MET A 1 -15.63 9.54 -62.04
N THR A 2 -15.38 9.79 -60.75
CA THR A 2 -16.16 9.40 -59.54
C THR A 2 -16.68 7.95 -59.37
N ALA A 3 -16.07 7.28 -58.38
CA ALA A 3 -16.63 6.19 -57.60
C ALA A 3 -17.67 6.68 -56.58
N GLN A 4 -18.60 5.81 -56.15
CA GLN A 4 -19.15 5.78 -54.79
C GLN A 4 -19.93 4.47 -54.56
N HIS A 5 -19.33 3.55 -53.80
CA HIS A 5 -20.07 2.59 -52.98
C HIS A 5 -20.14 3.18 -51.57
N ALA A 6 -21.35 3.31 -51.05
CA ALA A 6 -21.61 3.79 -49.70
C ALA A 6 -21.17 2.76 -48.66
N SER A 7 -19.98 2.97 -48.08
CA SER A 7 -19.52 2.26 -46.89
C SER A 7 -20.20 2.83 -45.66
N ARG A 8 -20.90 1.94 -44.96
CA ARG A 8 -21.55 2.13 -43.66
C ARG A 8 -20.48 2.38 -42.59
N GLU A 9 -20.46 3.57 -42.02
CA GLU A 9 -19.69 3.88 -40.81
C GLU A 9 -20.14 2.98 -39.64
N PRO A 10 -19.22 2.27 -38.96
CA PRO A 10 -19.44 1.83 -37.60
C PRO A 10 -19.08 3.00 -36.68
N SER A 11 -20.11 3.76 -36.30
CA SER A 11 -20.07 4.70 -35.20
C SER A 11 -19.61 3.97 -33.93
N GLY A 12 -18.43 4.33 -33.43
CA GLY A 12 -17.85 3.72 -32.24
C GLY A 12 -18.56 4.17 -30.96
N PRO A 13 -18.71 3.25 -30.02
CA PRO A 13 -18.57 3.60 -28.61
C PRO A 13 -17.69 2.53 -27.93
N GLU A 14 -16.37 2.58 -28.15
CA GLU A 14 -15.47 1.60 -27.53
C GLU A 14 -14.20 2.27 -26.98
N THR A 15 -14.37 3.17 -26.01
CA THR A 15 -13.25 3.63 -25.18
C THR A 15 -13.65 4.11 -23.77
N ALA A 16 -14.87 3.84 -23.31
CA ALA A 16 -15.40 4.43 -22.07
C ALA A 16 -15.69 3.46 -20.91
N ALA A 17 -15.50 2.13 -21.04
CA ALA A 17 -16.00 1.21 -19.99
C ALA A 17 -15.09 0.02 -19.61
N ALA A 18 -13.86 -0.07 -20.11
CA ALA A 18 -13.04 -1.27 -19.93
C ALA A 18 -12.09 -1.29 -18.72
N MET A 19 -12.23 -0.43 -17.70
CA MET A 19 -11.31 -0.46 -16.52
C MET A 19 -11.94 -0.20 -15.14
N ASP A 20 -13.26 -0.23 -14.94
CA ASP A 20 -13.87 0.10 -13.61
C ASP A 20 -13.80 -1.04 -12.56
N VAL A 21 -12.80 -1.91 -12.66
CA VAL A 21 -12.49 -2.91 -11.63
C VAL A 21 -11.19 -2.50 -10.96
N THR A 22 -11.23 -2.19 -9.67
CA THR A 22 -10.02 -1.79 -8.93
C THR A 22 -8.95 -2.89 -8.99
N PRO A 23 -7.67 -2.53 -9.25
CA PRO A 23 -6.60 -3.52 -9.40
C PRO A 23 -6.38 -4.35 -8.14
N PHE A 24 -6.61 -3.76 -6.96
CA PHE A 24 -6.65 -4.48 -5.70
C PHE A 24 -8.09 -4.56 -5.19
N LYS A 25 -8.53 -5.78 -4.87
CA LYS A 25 -9.85 -6.03 -4.29
C LYS A 25 -9.83 -5.64 -2.80
N PRO A 26 -10.89 -5.02 -2.26
CA PRO A 26 -10.98 -4.73 -0.82
C PRO A 26 -10.82 -5.97 0.08
N SER A 27 -11.16 -7.17 -0.41
CA SER A 27 -10.95 -8.43 0.31
C SER A 27 -9.46 -8.73 0.53
N LEU A 28 -8.60 -8.48 -0.47
CA LEU A 28 -7.15 -8.60 -0.32
C LEU A 28 -6.63 -7.65 0.76
N VAL A 29 -7.08 -6.40 0.73
CA VAL A 29 -6.70 -5.40 1.72
C VAL A 29 -7.07 -5.83 3.13
N ARG A 30 -8.30 -6.33 3.33
CA ARG A 30 -8.76 -6.86 4.63
C ARG A 30 -7.88 -8.00 5.13
N VAL A 31 -7.45 -8.89 4.25
CA VAL A 31 -6.55 -10.00 4.62
C VAL A 31 -5.21 -9.45 5.13
N VAL A 32 -4.62 -8.47 4.44
CA VAL A 32 -3.35 -7.85 4.88
C VAL A 32 -3.53 -7.09 6.20
N PHE A 33 -4.59 -6.29 6.34
CA PHE A 33 -4.84 -5.60 7.61
C PHE A 33 -4.99 -6.57 8.79
N ARG A 34 -5.65 -7.72 8.57
CA ARG A 34 -5.84 -8.75 9.60
C ARG A 34 -4.54 -9.43 10.03
N THR A 35 -3.49 -9.45 9.19
CA THR A 35 -2.17 -9.97 9.62
C THR A 35 -1.41 -9.00 10.52
N VAL A 36 -1.75 -7.71 10.46
CA VAL A 36 -1.06 -6.64 11.19
C VAL A 36 -1.78 -6.25 12.48
N THR A 37 -3.11 -6.25 12.49
CA THR A 37 -3.90 -5.76 13.61
C THR A 37 -5.21 -6.53 13.78
N PRO A 38 -5.68 -6.75 15.02
CA PRO A 38 -7.00 -7.33 15.27
C PRO A 38 -8.16 -6.33 15.07
N MET A 39 -7.86 -5.05 14.79
CA MET A 39 -8.87 -4.02 14.56
C MET A 39 -9.70 -4.30 13.30
N HIS A 40 -11.00 -4.00 13.36
CA HIS A 40 -11.87 -4.12 12.18
C HIS A 40 -11.55 -2.99 11.20
N ILE A 41 -11.45 -3.27 9.90
CA ILE A 41 -11.30 -2.23 8.87
C ILE A 41 -12.65 -1.96 8.20
N SER A 42 -13.07 -0.70 8.20
CA SER A 42 -14.29 -0.30 7.50
C SER A 42 -14.18 -0.56 6.00
N ARG A 43 -15.34 -0.71 5.33
CA ARG A 43 -15.36 -0.89 3.86
C ARG A 43 -14.68 0.27 3.13
N GLN A 44 -14.99 1.50 3.53
CA GLN A 44 -14.41 2.70 2.93
C GLN A 44 -12.89 2.77 3.12
N ALA A 45 -12.37 2.41 4.31
CA ALA A 45 -10.94 2.31 4.55
C ALA A 45 -10.26 1.28 3.64
N ALA A 46 -10.88 0.12 3.42
CA ALA A 46 -10.33 -0.88 2.51
C ALA A 46 -10.25 -0.39 1.05
N TRP A 47 -11.24 0.37 0.59
CA TRP A 47 -11.19 1.02 -0.73
C TRP A 47 -10.14 2.12 -0.80
N ALA A 48 -10.04 2.96 0.23
CA ALA A 48 -9.03 4.01 0.31
C ALA A 48 -7.62 3.41 0.24
N ALA A 49 -7.33 2.40 1.08
CA ALA A 49 -6.02 1.74 1.10
C ALA A 49 -5.68 1.06 -0.24
N ALA A 50 -6.66 0.40 -0.89
CA ALA A 50 -6.48 -0.15 -2.23
C ALA A 50 -6.14 0.94 -3.26
N SER A 51 -6.80 2.11 -3.18
CA SER A 51 -6.59 3.24 -4.07
C SER A 51 -5.21 3.89 -3.86
N VAL A 52 -4.82 4.13 -2.61
CA VAL A 52 -3.47 4.64 -2.27
C VAL A 52 -2.40 3.71 -2.82
N THR A 53 -2.49 2.41 -2.54
CA THR A 53 -1.53 1.40 -3.01
C THR A 53 -1.44 1.38 -4.55
N ARG A 54 -2.58 1.46 -5.24
CA ARG A 54 -2.62 1.56 -6.70
C ARG A 54 -1.87 2.80 -7.19
N THR A 55 -2.13 3.96 -6.60
CA THR A 55 -1.54 5.22 -7.05
C THR A 55 -0.03 5.22 -6.86
N VAL A 56 0.46 4.73 -5.71
CA VAL A 56 1.90 4.58 -5.45
C VAL A 56 2.56 3.66 -6.48
N LEU A 57 1.99 2.49 -6.74
CA LEU A 57 2.55 1.56 -7.74
C LEU A 57 2.50 2.12 -9.16
N ALA A 58 1.44 2.85 -9.51
CA ALA A 58 1.34 3.50 -10.81
C ALA A 58 2.43 4.55 -10.99
N GLU A 59 2.75 5.32 -9.95
CA GLU A 59 3.83 6.30 -9.97
C GLU A 59 5.20 5.62 -10.13
N ILE A 60 5.45 4.56 -9.36
CA ILE A 60 6.67 3.75 -9.45
C ILE A 60 6.86 3.19 -10.87
N ILE A 61 5.80 2.60 -11.44
CA ILE A 61 5.85 2.05 -12.79
C ILE A 61 6.10 3.15 -13.82
N ASP A 62 5.51 4.34 -13.65
CA ASP A 62 5.73 5.44 -14.58
C ASP A 62 7.18 5.97 -14.51
N GLY A 63 7.73 6.10 -13.31
CA GLY A 63 9.15 6.40 -13.11
C GLY A 63 10.07 5.34 -13.75
N ALA A 64 9.73 4.05 -13.60
CA ALA A 64 10.50 2.96 -14.20
C ALA A 64 10.39 2.95 -15.73
N ARG A 65 9.25 3.33 -16.29
CA ARG A 65 9.09 3.54 -17.75
C ARG A 65 9.98 4.68 -18.24
N GLY A 66 10.05 5.78 -17.50
CA GLY A 66 10.96 6.88 -17.78
C GLY A 66 12.43 6.39 -17.81
N ALA A 67 12.85 5.65 -16.77
CA ALA A 67 14.20 5.08 -16.70
C ALA A 67 14.50 4.13 -17.86
N ALA A 68 13.59 3.21 -18.20
CA ALA A 68 13.76 2.30 -19.33
C ALA A 68 13.83 3.04 -20.67
N ALA A 69 13.03 4.09 -20.84
CA ALA A 69 13.00 4.91 -22.05
C ALA A 69 14.31 5.68 -22.27
N HIS A 70 14.98 6.13 -21.21
CA HIS A 70 16.32 6.72 -21.31
C HIS A 70 17.36 5.77 -21.91
N GLU A 71 17.15 4.46 -21.78
CA GLU A 71 17.99 3.42 -22.40
C GLU A 71 17.35 2.82 -23.66
N ALA A 72 16.36 3.50 -24.26
CA ALA A 72 15.62 3.06 -25.44
C ALA A 72 14.94 1.68 -25.31
N ARG A 73 14.62 1.24 -24.09
CA ARG A 73 13.96 -0.04 -23.81
C ARG A 73 12.47 0.12 -23.58
N LYS A 74 11.70 -0.86 -24.06
CA LYS A 74 10.23 -0.96 -23.83
C LYS A 74 9.85 -1.94 -22.71
N LYS A 75 10.77 -2.83 -22.33
CA LYS A 75 10.56 -3.85 -21.31
C LYS A 75 11.23 -3.43 -20.01
N LEU A 76 10.45 -3.36 -18.94
CA LEU A 76 10.89 -2.99 -17.61
C LEU A 76 11.70 -4.12 -16.97
N LEU A 77 12.88 -3.75 -16.50
CA LEU A 77 13.80 -4.58 -15.75
C LEU A 77 13.78 -4.13 -14.29
N PRO A 78 14.19 -5.01 -13.35
CA PRO A 78 14.31 -4.63 -11.95
C PRO A 78 15.17 -3.36 -11.74
N ARG A 79 16.29 -3.19 -12.46
CA ARG A 79 17.12 -1.97 -12.32
C ARG A 79 16.38 -0.65 -12.59
N ASP A 80 15.32 -0.68 -13.39
CA ASP A 80 14.51 0.51 -13.69
C ASP A 80 13.72 0.97 -12.46
N LEU A 81 13.41 0.05 -11.56
CA LEU A 81 12.75 0.30 -10.28
C LEU A 81 13.64 1.11 -9.34
N LEU A 82 14.93 0.75 -9.25
CA LEU A 82 15.93 1.50 -8.48
C LEU A 82 16.04 2.92 -9.01
N SER A 83 16.22 3.05 -10.32
CA SER A 83 16.30 4.37 -10.97
C SER A 83 15.04 5.20 -10.75
N ALA A 84 13.86 4.57 -10.69
CA ALA A 84 12.60 5.25 -10.43
C ALA A 84 12.47 5.75 -8.98
N ILE A 85 12.88 4.92 -8.01
CA ILE A 85 12.80 5.22 -6.58
C ILE A 85 13.87 6.25 -6.20
N ASP A 86 15.13 6.05 -6.63
CA ASP A 86 16.24 6.96 -6.34
C ASP A 86 16.03 8.36 -6.90
N ARG A 87 15.37 8.47 -8.06
CA ARG A 87 15.08 9.77 -8.70
C ARG A 87 13.83 10.45 -8.15
N ASN A 88 13.00 9.74 -7.39
CA ASN A 88 11.75 10.28 -6.87
C ASN A 88 11.83 10.42 -5.35
N VAL A 89 12.25 11.61 -4.91
CA VAL A 89 12.31 11.99 -3.49
C VAL A 89 10.95 11.87 -2.77
N GLU A 90 9.85 11.82 -3.52
CA GLU A 90 8.50 11.66 -2.98
C GLU A 90 8.14 10.18 -2.68
N LEU A 91 8.93 9.23 -3.19
CA LEU A 91 8.72 7.78 -3.09
C LEU A 91 9.70 7.13 -2.08
N GLU A 92 9.62 7.49 -0.81
CA GLU A 92 10.26 6.68 0.25
C GLU A 92 9.38 5.47 0.59
N VAL A 93 9.25 4.54 -0.35
CA VAL A 93 8.40 3.37 -0.17
C VAL A 93 9.16 2.27 0.55
N GLY A 94 8.83 2.09 1.83
CA GLY A 94 9.12 0.89 2.62
C GLY A 94 10.53 0.37 2.42
N VAL A 95 11.55 1.12 2.85
CA VAL A 95 13.00 0.83 2.73
C VAL A 95 13.37 -0.64 3.02
N LYS A 96 12.54 -1.34 3.80
CA LYS A 96 12.63 -2.78 4.13
C LYS A 96 12.26 -3.74 3.00
N TRP A 97 11.65 -3.31 1.90
CA TRP A 97 11.28 -4.21 0.79
C TRP A 97 12.53 -4.74 0.05
N TYR A 98 13.59 -3.91 -0.04
CA TYR A 98 14.88 -4.30 -0.60
C TYR A 98 15.50 -5.49 0.13
N ASP A 99 15.39 -5.50 1.47
CA ASP A 99 15.85 -6.60 2.32
C ASP A 99 15.15 -7.93 2.02
N HIS A 100 14.06 -7.90 1.25
CA HIS A 100 13.20 -9.03 1.01
C HIS A 100 13.12 -9.42 -0.47
N SER A 101 13.33 -8.49 -1.41
CA SER A 101 13.33 -8.80 -2.84
C SER A 101 14.47 -9.75 -3.20
N PRO A 102 14.22 -10.95 -3.74
CA PRO A 102 15.28 -11.83 -4.22
C PRO A 102 16.19 -11.20 -5.28
N THR A 103 15.66 -10.24 -6.04
CA THR A 103 16.39 -9.52 -7.08
C THR A 103 17.40 -8.52 -6.49
N PHE A 104 17.10 -7.94 -5.33
CA PHE A 104 17.93 -6.89 -4.72
C PHE A 104 18.60 -7.30 -3.40
N HIS A 105 18.23 -8.46 -2.84
CA HIS A 105 18.89 -9.07 -1.68
C HIS A 105 20.38 -9.35 -1.93
N GLY A 106 20.80 -9.43 -3.21
CA GLY A 106 22.21 -9.51 -3.62
C GLY A 106 22.91 -8.16 -3.76
N LEU A 107 22.21 -7.02 -3.89
CA LEU A 107 22.88 -5.71 -4.01
C LEU A 107 23.47 -5.22 -2.68
N THR A 108 22.99 -5.74 -1.55
CA THR A 108 23.59 -5.52 -0.23
C THR A 108 24.63 -6.59 0.15
N GLY A 109 24.95 -7.55 -0.73
CA GLY A 109 25.91 -8.61 -0.38
C GLY A 109 26.27 -9.75 -1.35
N VAL A 110 26.18 -9.60 -2.69
CA VAL A 110 27.01 -10.24 -3.77
C VAL A 110 26.36 -10.06 -5.17
N LEU A 111 27.23 -9.70 -6.13
CA LEU A 111 27.03 -9.30 -7.55
C LEU A 111 26.19 -10.26 -8.42
N TYR A 112 25.22 -9.70 -9.14
CA TYR A 112 24.92 -10.14 -10.51
C TYR A 112 26.04 -9.62 -11.43
N ASP A 113 26.49 -10.43 -12.39
CA ASP A 113 27.34 -9.90 -13.46
C ASP A 113 26.54 -8.98 -14.39
N ALA A 114 27.26 -8.24 -15.23
CA ALA A 114 26.70 -7.23 -16.14
C ALA A 114 25.67 -7.81 -17.14
N ASP A 115 25.57 -9.14 -17.26
CA ASP A 115 24.70 -9.86 -18.19
C ASP A 115 23.46 -10.49 -17.50
N GLY A 116 23.32 -10.32 -16.18
CA GLY A 116 22.14 -10.74 -15.43
C GLY A 116 22.06 -12.25 -15.15
N ALA A 117 23.20 -12.97 -15.18
CA ALA A 117 23.26 -14.37 -14.79
C ALA A 117 23.47 -14.53 -13.27
N MET A 118 22.89 -15.58 -12.68
CA MET A 118 23.08 -15.89 -11.25
C MET A 118 24.49 -16.48 -11.01
N VAL A 119 25.33 -15.77 -10.26
CA VAL A 119 26.50 -16.39 -9.62
C VAL A 119 26.04 -17.06 -8.32
N ALA A 120 26.23 -18.37 -8.21
CA ALA A 120 25.71 -19.16 -7.10
C ALA A 120 26.40 -18.82 -5.77
N ALA A 121 25.72 -18.05 -4.91
CA ALA A 121 26.12 -17.88 -3.52
C ALA A 121 25.87 -19.18 -2.74
N GLY A 122 26.89 -19.60 -1.99
CA GLY A 122 26.95 -20.87 -1.28
C GLY A 122 25.80 -21.10 -0.29
N LYS A 123 25.38 -22.37 -0.19
CA LYS A 123 24.43 -22.91 0.80
C LYS A 123 24.65 -22.28 2.19
N ARG A 124 23.61 -21.72 2.80
CA ARG A 124 23.05 -22.22 4.08
C ARG A 124 21.91 -21.37 4.68
N SER A 125 21.10 -22.12 5.42
CA SER A 125 20.21 -21.76 6.53
C SER A 125 18.84 -21.18 6.18
N ARG A 126 17.80 -21.97 6.49
CA ARG A 126 16.39 -21.57 6.53
C ARG A 126 16.20 -20.55 7.65
N SER A 127 16.50 -19.28 7.41
CA SER A 127 15.90 -18.20 8.20
C SER A 127 14.41 -18.16 7.84
N ARG A 128 13.53 -18.08 8.84
CA ARG A 128 12.09 -17.84 8.62
C ARG A 128 11.98 -16.59 7.73
N ARG A 129 11.46 -16.75 6.51
CA ARG A 129 11.17 -15.62 5.62
C ARG A 129 10.42 -14.55 6.42
N PRO A 130 10.91 -13.30 6.46
CA PRO A 130 10.19 -12.20 7.08
C PRO A 130 8.77 -12.16 6.54
N SER A 131 7.79 -12.00 7.44
CA SER A 131 6.35 -12.11 7.15
C SER A 131 5.86 -11.13 6.07
N ALA A 132 6.60 -10.06 5.79
CA ALA A 132 6.23 -9.00 4.86
C ALA A 132 6.02 -9.46 3.40
N LEU A 133 6.69 -10.54 2.98
CA LEU A 133 6.52 -11.13 1.63
C LEU A 133 5.58 -12.33 1.58
N VAL A 134 5.11 -12.81 2.73
CA VAL A 134 4.22 -13.97 2.76
C VAL A 134 2.87 -13.54 2.18
N GLY A 135 2.60 -14.00 0.96
CA GLY A 135 1.39 -13.65 0.22
C GLY A 135 1.55 -12.51 -0.79
N ALA A 136 2.77 -12.02 -1.06
CA ALA A 136 3.01 -10.99 -2.07
C ALA A 136 2.47 -11.39 -3.47
N HIS A 137 2.55 -12.67 -3.85
CA HIS A 137 1.96 -13.20 -5.09
C HIS A 137 0.45 -12.91 -5.26
N ARG A 138 -0.26 -12.57 -4.17
CA ARG A 138 -1.69 -12.18 -4.24
C ARG A 138 -1.89 -10.83 -4.92
N PHE A 139 -0.85 -10.01 -5.01
CA PHE A 139 -0.88 -8.71 -5.69
C PHE A 139 -0.62 -8.81 -7.19
N GLU A 140 -0.09 -9.95 -7.69
CA GLU A 140 0.37 -10.13 -9.07
C GLU A 140 -0.70 -9.75 -10.11
N ALA A 141 -1.94 -10.17 -9.89
CA ALA A 141 -3.04 -9.85 -10.80
C ALA A 141 -3.32 -8.34 -10.87
N GLY A 142 -3.23 -7.65 -9.73
CA GLY A 142 -3.40 -6.20 -9.64
C GLY A 142 -2.23 -5.45 -10.25
N VAL A 143 -1.00 -5.88 -9.97
CA VAL A 143 0.23 -5.31 -10.55
C VAL A 143 0.22 -5.45 -12.07
N LYS A 144 -0.05 -6.65 -12.60
CA LYS A 144 -0.20 -6.88 -14.06
C LYS A 144 -1.29 -6.00 -14.66
N LYS A 145 -2.36 -5.72 -13.92
CA LYS A 145 -3.42 -4.82 -14.39
C LYS A 145 -2.94 -3.37 -14.48
N ILE A 146 -2.19 -2.88 -13.50
CA ILE A 146 -1.62 -1.53 -13.52
C ILE A 146 -0.62 -1.40 -14.69
N LEU A 147 0.28 -2.37 -14.84
CA LEU A 147 1.23 -2.43 -15.96
C LEU A 147 0.52 -2.34 -17.32
N ARG A 148 -0.54 -3.14 -17.53
CA ARG A 148 -1.35 -3.07 -18.77
C ARG A 148 -2.01 -1.70 -18.96
N SER A 149 -2.54 -1.09 -17.90
CA SER A 149 -3.19 0.23 -17.97
C SER A 149 -2.22 1.36 -18.36
N GLN A 150 -0.93 1.17 -18.11
CA GLN A 150 0.13 2.11 -18.47
C GLN A 150 0.92 1.66 -19.71
N VAL A 151 0.42 0.67 -20.45
CA VAL A 151 1.06 0.13 -21.67
C VAL A 151 2.51 -0.28 -21.40
N ALA A 152 2.76 -0.88 -20.23
CA ALA A 152 4.08 -1.32 -19.80
C ALA A 152 4.18 -2.85 -19.83
N THR A 153 5.34 -3.34 -20.28
CA THR A 153 5.70 -4.76 -20.18
C THR A 153 6.85 -4.91 -19.18
N ALA A 154 6.78 -5.91 -18.31
CA ALA A 154 7.77 -6.13 -17.26
C ALA A 154 8.29 -7.56 -17.31
N THR A 155 9.54 -7.76 -16.93
CA THR A 155 10.07 -9.10 -16.66
C THR A 155 9.34 -9.75 -15.48
N PRO A 156 9.30 -11.10 -15.38
CA PRO A 156 8.75 -11.76 -14.20
C PRO A 156 9.42 -11.34 -12.88
N ALA A 157 10.73 -11.03 -12.91
CA ALA A 157 11.45 -10.51 -11.74
C ALA A 157 10.89 -9.15 -11.31
N MET A 158 10.75 -8.20 -12.25
CA MET A 158 10.17 -6.89 -11.99
C MET A 158 8.74 -6.97 -11.44
N VAL A 159 7.92 -7.90 -11.93
CA VAL A 159 6.56 -8.11 -11.40
C VAL A 159 6.60 -8.58 -9.94
N ARG A 160 7.49 -9.52 -9.60
CA ARG A 160 7.65 -9.98 -8.21
C ARG A 160 8.14 -8.87 -7.28
N ASP A 161 8.99 -7.99 -7.77
CA ASP A 161 9.48 -6.84 -6.99
C ASP A 161 8.36 -5.85 -6.72
N LEU A 162 7.54 -5.53 -7.73
CA LEU A 162 6.35 -4.71 -7.57
C LEU A 162 5.31 -5.35 -6.62
N ASP A 163 5.14 -6.68 -6.68
CA ASP A 163 4.29 -7.42 -5.74
C ASP A 163 4.80 -7.30 -4.29
N GLY A 164 6.13 -7.39 -4.12
CA GLY A 164 6.80 -7.21 -2.83
C GLY A 164 6.63 -5.80 -2.28
N ILE A 165 6.80 -4.77 -3.12
CA ILE A 165 6.54 -3.37 -2.78
C ILE A 165 5.07 -3.19 -2.36
N ALA A 166 4.12 -3.69 -3.15
CA ALA A 166 2.70 -3.58 -2.86
C ALA A 166 2.34 -4.20 -1.49
N SER A 167 2.87 -5.39 -1.23
CA SER A 167 2.67 -6.11 0.04
C SER A 167 3.26 -5.34 1.23
N THR A 168 4.50 -4.86 1.09
CA THR A 168 5.22 -4.14 2.16
C THR A 168 4.55 -2.80 2.45
N PHE A 169 4.29 -2.00 1.42
CA PHE A 169 3.61 -0.72 1.54
C PHE A 169 2.24 -0.86 2.23
N LEU A 170 1.41 -1.82 1.79
CA LEU A 170 0.09 -2.00 2.39
C LEU A 170 0.18 -2.50 3.84
N THR A 171 1.20 -3.30 4.17
CA THR A 171 1.46 -3.78 5.54
C THR A 171 1.85 -2.63 6.46
N ASP A 172 2.74 -1.76 6.00
CA ASP A 172 3.16 -0.59 6.77
C ASP A 172 1.98 0.40 6.90
N LEU A 173 1.21 0.61 5.82
CA LEU A 173 0.01 1.46 5.85
C LEU A 173 -1.01 0.96 6.88
N ALA A 174 -1.19 -0.36 6.99
CA ALA A 174 -2.04 -0.95 8.01
C ALA A 174 -1.50 -0.75 9.43
N ARG A 175 -0.17 -0.81 9.61
CA ARG A 175 0.48 -0.58 10.91
C ARG A 175 0.31 0.88 11.36
N ASP A 176 0.52 1.82 10.46
CA ASP A 176 0.42 3.24 10.77
C ASP A 176 -1.03 3.66 11.00
N ALA A 177 -1.98 3.18 10.19
CA ALA A 177 -3.41 3.41 10.44
C ALA A 177 -3.86 2.84 11.80
N ALA A 178 -3.38 1.66 12.18
CA ALA A 178 -3.66 1.10 13.50
C ALA A 178 -3.03 1.93 14.63
N THR A 179 -1.84 2.48 14.42
CA THR A 179 -1.14 3.35 15.37
C THR A 179 -1.90 4.66 15.56
N ILE A 180 -2.32 5.31 14.47
CA ILE A 180 -3.15 6.52 14.48
C ILE A 180 -4.48 6.28 15.22
N VAL A 181 -5.15 5.14 14.99
CA VAL A 181 -6.38 4.79 15.75
C VAL A 181 -6.10 4.57 17.24
N ARG A 182 -4.90 4.08 17.60
CA ARG A 182 -4.50 3.90 19.00
C ARG A 182 -4.20 5.23 19.69
N GLU A 183 -3.43 6.10 19.03
CA GLU A 183 -3.00 7.41 19.53
C GLU A 183 -4.13 8.44 19.55
N GLY A 184 -4.93 8.49 18.47
CA GLY A 184 -6.12 9.33 18.40
C GLY A 184 -7.22 8.93 19.39
N ALA A 185 -7.11 7.77 20.05
CA ALA A 185 -7.95 7.47 21.21
C ALA A 185 -7.41 8.10 22.50
N GLY A 186 -6.09 8.23 22.67
CA GLY A 186 -5.49 8.91 23.82
C GLY A 186 -5.94 10.37 23.93
N ASN A 187 -5.99 11.10 22.81
CA ASN A 187 -6.50 12.47 22.75
C ASN A 187 -8.04 12.58 22.83
N ARG A 188 -8.79 11.48 22.67
CA ARG A 188 -10.27 11.46 22.81
C ARG A 188 -10.75 11.03 24.20
N PHE A 189 -9.86 10.51 25.03
CA PHE A 189 -10.10 10.24 26.46
C PHE A 189 -9.44 11.28 27.38
N GLY A 190 -8.94 12.39 26.82
CA GLY A 190 -8.31 13.50 27.53
C GLY A 190 -9.27 14.63 27.90
N THR A 191 -10.18 14.37 28.84
CA THR A 191 -10.60 15.39 29.82
C THR A 191 -10.26 14.83 31.19
N VAL A 192 -8.97 14.82 31.53
CA VAL A 192 -8.60 14.97 32.93
C VAL A 192 -8.79 16.46 33.18
N THR A 193 -9.92 16.80 33.79
CA THR A 193 -10.08 18.08 34.48
C THR A 193 -8.99 18.11 35.55
N LEU A 194 -7.86 18.74 35.25
CA LEU A 194 -6.96 19.28 36.27
C LEU A 194 -7.74 20.38 36.98
N ALA A 195 -8.55 19.98 37.95
CA ALA A 195 -8.96 20.89 39.01
C ALA A 195 -7.76 21.00 39.95
N GLU A 196 -7.02 22.09 39.84
CA GLU A 196 -6.09 22.51 40.87
C GLU A 196 -6.88 22.88 42.14
N SER A 197 -6.37 22.39 43.26
CA SER A 197 -6.52 22.82 44.65
C SER A 197 -7.67 23.75 45.02
N ASP A 198 -8.57 23.24 45.85
CA ASP A 198 -8.93 23.96 47.08
C ASP A 198 -9.12 22.99 48.26
N GLU A 199 -8.89 23.53 49.45
CA GLU A 199 -8.40 22.89 50.66
C GLU A 199 -9.43 22.06 51.48
N SER A 200 -8.92 20.99 52.12
CA SER A 200 -9.33 20.37 53.41
C SER A 200 -10.59 19.48 53.54
N ALA A 201 -10.36 18.17 53.74
CA ALA A 201 -10.91 17.33 54.85
C ALA A 201 -10.22 15.93 54.88
N PRO A 202 -10.01 15.30 56.06
CA PRO A 202 -9.22 14.06 56.20
C PRO A 202 -10.01 12.77 55.87
N PRO A 203 -9.36 11.64 55.53
CA PRO A 203 -10.01 10.49 54.91
C PRO A 203 -10.49 9.44 55.94
N PRO A 204 -11.59 8.71 55.69
CA PRO A 204 -11.77 7.41 56.30
C PRO A 204 -11.02 6.34 55.49
N LEU A 205 -10.13 5.64 56.20
CA LEU A 205 -9.50 4.39 55.82
C LEU A 205 -10.56 3.31 55.56
N LEU A 206 -10.53 2.68 54.38
CA LEU A 206 -10.98 1.31 54.19
C LEU A 206 -10.01 0.61 53.22
N MET A 207 -9.17 -0.23 53.81
CA MET A 207 -8.48 -1.31 53.09
C MET A 207 -9.52 -2.27 52.53
N ASP A 208 -9.43 -2.59 51.24
CA ASP A 208 -9.48 -4.00 50.86
C ASP A 208 -8.62 -4.27 49.59
N PRO A 209 -7.73 -5.28 49.61
CA PRO A 209 -6.69 -5.46 48.61
C PRO A 209 -7.05 -6.57 47.62
N LEU A 210 -7.51 -6.23 46.41
CA LEU A 210 -7.47 -7.17 45.28
C LEU A 210 -7.14 -6.45 43.98
N ARG A 211 -5.86 -6.10 43.86
CA ARG A 211 -5.21 -5.68 42.61
C ARG A 211 -5.18 -6.87 41.66
N THR A 212 -6.27 -7.10 40.93
CA THR A 212 -6.24 -7.88 39.69
C THR A 212 -6.08 -6.88 38.53
N PRO A 213 -5.01 -6.96 37.72
CA PRO A 213 -5.00 -6.27 36.45
C PRO A 213 -6.07 -6.95 35.58
N SER A 214 -7.22 -6.30 35.42
CA SER A 214 -8.26 -6.73 34.49
C SER A 214 -7.69 -6.67 33.07
N ALA A 215 -7.12 -7.79 32.66
CA ALA A 215 -6.79 -8.10 31.29
C ALA A 215 -8.08 -8.16 30.46
N ARG A 216 -8.00 -7.63 29.24
CA ARG A 216 -8.97 -7.76 28.13
C ARG A 216 -10.31 -7.05 28.34
N ARG A 217 -10.38 -5.83 27.84
CA ARG A 217 -11.57 -5.41 27.07
C ARG A 217 -11.10 -4.76 25.77
N GLY A 218 -10.96 -5.60 24.76
CA GLY A 218 -10.81 -5.18 23.38
C GLY A 218 -12.07 -4.44 22.95
N GLY A 219 -12.08 -3.12 23.12
CA GLY A 219 -12.96 -2.28 22.33
C GLY A 219 -12.56 -2.48 20.87
N THR A 220 -13.44 -3.07 20.08
CA THR A 220 -13.29 -3.28 18.63
C THR A 220 -13.20 -1.93 17.94
N ARG A 221 -12.04 -1.28 18.04
CA ARG A 221 -11.74 -0.05 17.33
C ARG A 221 -11.76 -0.37 15.84
N THR A 222 -12.54 0.41 15.11
CA THR A 222 -12.66 0.27 13.66
C THR A 222 -11.73 1.27 13.00
N ILE A 223 -10.88 0.80 12.09
CA ILE A 223 -10.07 1.64 11.21
C ILE A 223 -11.01 2.24 10.15
N GLY A 224 -11.18 3.55 10.24
CA GLY A 224 -11.96 4.39 9.35
C GLY A 224 -11.15 4.81 8.12
N ARG A 225 -11.86 5.43 7.16
CA ARG A 225 -11.25 5.99 5.96
C ARG A 225 -10.19 7.02 6.31
N ASP A 226 -10.51 7.92 7.24
CA ASP A 226 -9.64 9.06 7.56
C ASP A 226 -8.36 8.60 8.27
N ASP A 227 -8.39 7.51 9.03
CA ASP A 227 -7.18 6.90 9.62
C ASP A 227 -6.22 6.39 8.53
N VAL A 228 -6.74 5.82 7.44
CA VAL A 228 -5.94 5.37 6.29
C VAL A 228 -5.37 6.57 5.53
N LEU A 229 -6.13 7.65 5.38
CA LEU A 229 -5.67 8.88 4.72
C LEU A 229 -4.60 9.60 5.54
N ALA A 230 -4.75 9.62 6.86
CA ALA A 230 -3.73 10.13 7.77
C ALA A 230 -2.46 9.26 7.70
N ALA A 231 -2.59 7.94 7.70
CA ALA A 231 -1.45 7.03 7.51
C ALA A 231 -0.73 7.26 6.16
N ALA A 232 -1.50 7.45 5.08
CA ALA A 232 -0.93 7.75 3.76
C ALA A 232 -0.19 9.10 3.74
N THR A 233 -0.60 10.06 4.57
CA THR A 233 0.08 11.36 4.71
C THR A 233 1.43 11.20 5.42
N VAL A 234 1.53 10.27 6.37
CA VAL A 234 2.78 9.95 7.08
C VAL A 234 3.78 9.23 6.16
N GLN A 235 3.29 8.36 5.27
CA GLN A 235 4.16 7.53 4.41
C GLN A 235 4.60 8.18 3.10
N LEU A 236 3.86 9.16 2.59
CA LEU A 236 4.13 9.76 1.29
C LEU A 236 4.74 11.15 1.48
N PHE A 237 6.04 11.27 1.18
CA PHE A 237 6.84 12.48 1.43
C PHE A 237 6.79 13.53 0.32
N GLY A 238 5.94 13.33 -0.70
CA GLY A 238 5.72 14.27 -1.80
C GLY A 238 4.50 15.17 -1.66
N CYS A 239 4.52 16.35 -2.29
CA CYS A 239 3.31 17.15 -2.39
C CYS A 239 2.38 16.61 -3.48
N ASN A 240 2.93 16.26 -4.65
CA ASN A 240 2.13 15.88 -5.81
C ASN A 240 1.61 14.44 -5.70
N LEU A 241 2.49 13.48 -5.41
CA LEU A 241 2.10 12.07 -5.26
C LEU A 241 1.08 11.89 -4.12
N ARG A 242 1.35 12.49 -2.96
CA ARG A 242 0.45 12.44 -1.80
C ARG A 242 -0.91 13.03 -2.15
N GLN A 243 -0.96 14.23 -2.73
CA GLN A 243 -2.23 14.87 -3.08
C GLN A 243 -3.03 14.03 -4.07
N ARG A 244 -2.37 13.47 -5.09
CA ARG A 244 -2.99 12.55 -6.05
C ARG A 244 -3.51 11.28 -5.37
N ALA A 245 -2.71 10.65 -4.52
CA ALA A 245 -3.09 9.45 -3.78
C ALA A 245 -4.28 9.70 -2.85
N LEU A 246 -4.28 10.82 -2.11
CA LEU A 246 -5.37 11.21 -1.23
C LEU A 246 -6.65 11.53 -2.01
N THR A 247 -6.54 12.22 -3.15
CA THR A 247 -7.68 12.55 -4.02
C THR A 247 -8.33 11.28 -4.57
N GLU A 248 -7.53 10.38 -5.12
CA GLU A 248 -8.00 9.10 -5.65
C GLU A 248 -8.56 8.19 -4.55
N ALA A 249 -8.00 8.24 -3.34
CA ALA A 249 -8.49 7.48 -2.20
C ALA A 249 -9.85 8.01 -1.69
N HIS A 250 -10.01 9.33 -1.63
CA HIS A 250 -11.31 9.95 -1.34
C HIS A 250 -12.37 9.53 -2.35
N ARG A 251 -12.05 9.62 -3.65
CA ARG A 251 -12.97 9.23 -4.73
C ARG A 251 -13.35 7.75 -4.64
N ALA A 252 -12.38 6.87 -4.42
CA ALA A 252 -12.61 5.44 -4.32
C ALA A 252 -13.47 5.07 -3.09
N ALA A 253 -13.28 5.75 -1.96
CA ALA A 253 -14.04 5.52 -0.75
C ALA A 253 -15.48 6.08 -0.81
N GLN A 254 -15.74 7.07 -1.68
CA GLN A 254 -17.05 7.70 -1.86
C GLN A 254 -17.93 7.00 -2.91
N LYS A 255 -17.35 6.22 -3.85
CA LYS A 255 -18.14 5.43 -4.81
C LYS A 255 -19.07 4.46 -4.06
N LYS A 256 -20.37 4.78 -4.01
CA LYS A 256 -21.41 3.77 -3.73
C LYS A 256 -21.26 2.70 -4.81
N PRO A 257 -21.29 1.40 -4.46
CA PRO A 257 -21.37 0.38 -5.50
C PRO A 257 -22.64 0.67 -6.30
N ALA A 258 -22.50 0.87 -7.62
CA ALA A 258 -23.63 0.68 -8.50
C ALA A 258 -24.15 -0.75 -8.27
N GLY A 259 -25.48 -0.89 -8.15
CA GLY A 259 -26.15 -2.10 -7.70
C GLY A 259 -25.65 -3.35 -8.40
N GLN A 260 -25.41 -4.39 -7.61
CA GLN A 260 -25.53 -5.76 -8.08
C GLN A 260 -26.94 -6.19 -7.68
N GLU A 261 -27.88 -6.08 -8.61
CA GLU A 261 -29.01 -7.01 -8.70
C GLU A 261 -28.57 -8.22 -9.53
#